data_AF-A0A933ZRR8-F1
#
_entry.id   AF-A0A933ZRR8-F1
#
_cell.length_a   1.000
_cell.length_b   1.000
_cell.length_c   1.000
_cell.angle_alpha   90.00
_cell.angle_beta   90.00
_cell.angle_gamma   90.00
#
_symmetry.space_group_name_H-M   'P 1'
#
loop_
_entity.id
_entity.type
_entity.pdbx_description
1 polymer ?
#
loop_
_entity_poly.entity_id
_entity_poly.type
_entity_poly.pdbx_seq_one_letter_code
_entity_poly.pdbx_strand_id
1 'polypeptide(L)'
;MSWVDAMEDGRQRVLVLAAGVSIVTGLGLVGALELGLARLRRRPVSVGVRRGALVFGALVIAELGCVAWGLLVEPRWLDVTHLEVETRRLPAGTRLRLVHFTDTHLHGQSPLIESLPERIAQLAPDLVVFTGDAASSSEGLHRFNALLRRIPARLGRFAVKGNNEAWGEPGEGIFGDAAAELVGSPVVLPGVPVTLCGAPNGFGKDGLRCLEQAPE
;
A
#
# COMPACT_ATOMS: atom_id res chain seq x y z
N MET A 1 -20.12 -11.24 -9.96
CA MET A 1 -18.82 -11.91 -10.20
C MET A 1 -18.37 -12.47 -8.86
N SER A 2 -18.24 -13.79 -8.73
CA SER A 2 -17.87 -14.38 -7.45
C SER A 2 -16.36 -14.18 -7.22
N TRP A 3 -15.92 -14.16 -5.95
CA TRP A 3 -14.50 -14.00 -5.60
C TRP A 3 -13.61 -15.09 -6.23
N VAL A 4 -14.17 -16.28 -6.45
CA VAL A 4 -13.50 -17.41 -7.11
C VAL A 4 -13.18 -17.07 -8.58
N ASP A 5 -14.14 -16.48 -9.30
CA ASP A 5 -13.96 -16.10 -10.71
C ASP A 5 -12.85 -15.04 -10.87
N ALA A 6 -12.79 -14.08 -9.94
CA ALA A 6 -11.76 -13.03 -9.94
C ALA A 6 -10.36 -13.58 -9.65
N MET A 7 -10.24 -14.54 -8.73
CA MET A 7 -8.97 -15.21 -8.43
C MET A 7 -8.48 -16.09 -9.60
N GLU A 8 -9.39 -16.78 -10.27
CA GLU A 8 -9.06 -17.66 -11.38
C GLU A 8 -8.58 -16.89 -12.62
N ASP A 9 -9.24 -15.78 -12.95
CA ASP A 9 -8.79 -14.83 -13.99
C ASP A 9 -7.40 -14.24 -13.63
N GLY A 10 -7.19 -13.85 -12.36
CA GLY A 10 -5.90 -13.39 -11.87
C GLY A 10 -4.78 -14.43 -12.06
N ARG A 11 -5.05 -15.70 -11.71
CA ARG A 11 -4.09 -16.80 -11.87
C ARG A 11 -3.75 -17.05 -13.33
N GLN A 12 -4.74 -17.04 -14.22
CA GLN A 12 -4.50 -17.23 -15.65
C GLN A 12 -3.62 -16.12 -16.24
N ARG A 13 -3.87 -14.86 -15.87
CA ARG A 13 -3.05 -13.71 -16.30
C ARG A 13 -1.60 -13.85 -15.86
N VAL A 14 -1.36 -14.26 -14.60
CA VAL A 14 -0.01 -14.48 -14.08
C VAL A 14 0.71 -15.61 -14.83
N LEU A 15 0.01 -16.72 -15.12
CA LEU A 15 0.60 -17.83 -15.87
C LEU A 15 0.98 -17.43 -17.31
N VAL A 16 0.12 -16.67 -18.00
CA VAL A 16 0.41 -16.18 -19.35
C VAL A 16 1.63 -15.25 -19.34
N LEU A 17 1.70 -14.34 -18.38
CA LEU A 17 2.85 -13.46 -18.19
C LEU A 17 4.13 -14.27 -17.95
N ALA A 18 4.10 -15.20 -17.00
CA ALA A 18 5.25 -16.03 -16.64
C ALA A 18 5.75 -16.88 -17.82
N ALA A 19 4.84 -17.43 -18.63
CA ALA A 19 5.20 -18.16 -19.84
C ALA A 19 5.87 -17.25 -20.88
N GLY A 20 5.33 -16.06 -21.12
CA GLY A 20 5.93 -15.08 -22.04
C GLY A 20 7.34 -14.67 -21.62
N VAL A 21 7.52 -14.35 -20.34
CA VAL A 21 8.81 -14.01 -19.72
C VAL A 21 9.82 -15.15 -19.88
N SER A 22 9.40 -16.39 -19.58
CA SER A 22 10.25 -17.58 -19.70
C SER A 22 10.72 -17.83 -21.14
N ILE A 23 9.84 -17.62 -22.14
CA ILE A 23 10.18 -17.76 -23.56
C ILE A 23 11.24 -16.71 -23.97
N VAL A 24 11.04 -15.45 -23.58
CA VAL A 24 11.98 -14.36 -23.86
C VAL A 24 13.36 -14.66 -23.26
N THR A 25 13.39 -15.04 -21.98
CA THR A 25 14.63 -15.44 -21.30
C THR A 25 15.28 -16.64 -21.97
N GLY A 26 14.53 -17.68 -22.33
CA GLY A 26 15.05 -18.84 -23.04
C GLY A 26 15.69 -18.49 -24.40
N LEU A 27 15.02 -17.68 -25.22
CA LEU A 27 15.53 -17.23 -26.52
C LEU A 27 16.77 -16.34 -26.37
N GLY A 28 16.81 -15.48 -25.34
CA GLY A 28 17.99 -14.68 -24.99
C GLY A 28 19.19 -15.54 -24.62
N LEU A 29 19.00 -16.56 -23.76
CA LEU A 29 20.05 -17.50 -23.35
C LEU A 29 20.58 -18.33 -24.52
N VAL A 30 19.69 -18.85 -25.38
CA VAL A 30 20.10 -19.59 -26.59
C VAL A 30 20.89 -18.69 -27.53
N GLY A 31 20.44 -17.45 -27.76
CA GLY A 31 21.17 -16.47 -28.57
C GLY A 31 22.56 -16.16 -28.01
N ALA A 32 22.68 -15.97 -26.70
CA ALA A 32 23.95 -15.73 -26.03
C ALA A 32 24.89 -16.95 -26.13
N LEU A 33 24.36 -18.16 -25.95
CA LEU A 33 25.11 -19.41 -26.08
C LEU A 33 25.63 -19.63 -27.50
N GLU A 34 24.78 -19.44 -28.52
CA GLU A 34 25.17 -19.55 -29.93
C GLU A 34 26.29 -18.56 -30.29
N LEU A 35 26.17 -17.30 -29.86
CA LEU A 35 27.22 -16.30 -30.04
C LEU A 35 28.53 -16.67 -29.30
N GLY A 36 28.42 -17.18 -28.07
CA GLY A 36 29.57 -17.63 -27.28
C GLY A 36 30.29 -18.82 -27.91
N LEU A 37 29.55 -19.85 -28.31
CA LEU A 37 30.06 -21.05 -28.97
C LEU A 37 30.68 -20.71 -30.33
N ALA A 38 30.06 -19.83 -31.11
CA ALA A 38 30.60 -19.41 -32.39
C ALA A 38 31.90 -18.62 -32.24
N ARG A 39 32.02 -17.77 -31.21
CA ARG A 39 33.29 -17.09 -30.86
C ARG A 39 34.37 -18.10 -30.46
N LEU A 40 34.04 -19.06 -29.60
CA LEU A 40 34.98 -20.09 -29.15
C LEU A 40 35.46 -20.99 -30.30
N ARG A 41 34.54 -21.40 -31.17
CA ARG A 41 34.80 -22.26 -32.33
C ARG A 41 35.26 -21.49 -33.58
N ARG A 42 35.44 -20.17 -33.48
CA ARG A 42 35.78 -19.26 -34.59
C ARG A 42 34.90 -19.45 -35.84
N ARG A 43 33.61 -19.72 -35.63
CA ARG A 43 32.62 -19.90 -36.70
C ARG A 43 31.91 -18.60 -37.03
N PRO A 44 31.59 -18.34 -38.31
CA PRO A 44 30.74 -17.21 -38.66
C PRO A 44 29.32 -17.44 -38.13
N VAL A 45 28.66 -16.36 -37.71
CA VAL A 45 27.26 -16.37 -37.25
C VAL A 45 26.44 -15.56 -38.22
N SER A 46 25.27 -16.07 -38.60
CA SER A 46 24.36 -15.36 -39.50
C SER A 46 23.88 -14.04 -38.90
N VAL A 47 23.57 -13.08 -39.76
CA VAL A 47 23.05 -11.77 -39.34
C VAL A 47 21.73 -11.91 -38.56
N GLY A 48 20.89 -12.89 -38.95
CA GLY A 48 19.63 -13.18 -38.25
C GLY A 48 19.84 -13.60 -36.80
N VAL A 49 20.76 -14.53 -36.54
CA VAL A 49 21.07 -14.98 -35.16
C VAL A 49 21.66 -13.83 -34.33
N ARG A 50 22.55 -13.01 -34.91
CA ARG A 50 23.09 -11.83 -34.21
C ARG A 50 22.00 -10.82 -33.85
N ARG A 51 21.10 -10.50 -34.78
CA ARG A 51 19.98 -9.58 -34.53
C ARG A 51 19.02 -10.15 -33.49
N GLY A 52 18.66 -11.43 -33.59
CA GLY A 52 17.82 -12.12 -32.61
C GLY A 52 18.43 -12.08 -31.22
N ALA A 53 19.71 -12.44 -31.07
CA ALA A 53 20.42 -12.41 -29.80
C ALA A 53 20.50 -10.99 -29.20
N LEU A 54 20.65 -9.94 -30.04
CA LEU A 54 20.61 -8.56 -29.56
C LEU A 54 19.22 -8.17 -29.06
N VAL A 55 18.16 -8.50 -29.81
CA VAL A 55 16.77 -8.19 -29.43
C VAL A 55 16.38 -8.92 -28.14
N PHE A 56 16.52 -10.25 -28.11
CA PHE A 56 16.16 -11.02 -26.92
C PHE A 56 17.09 -10.74 -25.74
N GLY A 57 18.37 -10.46 -25.99
CA GLY A 57 19.30 -10.00 -24.95
C GLY A 57 18.87 -8.68 -24.32
N ALA A 58 18.42 -7.71 -25.12
CA ALA A 58 17.87 -6.45 -24.62
C ALA A 58 16.59 -6.65 -23.79
N LEU A 59 15.71 -7.56 -24.22
CA LEU A 59 14.49 -7.89 -23.46
C LEU A 59 14.80 -8.56 -22.12
N VAL A 60 15.78 -9.47 -22.06
CA VAL A 60 16.23 -10.05 -20.79
C VAL A 60 16.79 -9.00 -19.84
N ILE A 61 17.56 -8.03 -20.36
CA ILE A 61 18.04 -6.90 -19.55
C ILE A 61 16.86 -6.08 -19.00
N ALA A 62 15.84 -5.83 -19.81
CA ALA A 62 14.64 -5.12 -19.36
C ALA A 62 13.87 -5.90 -18.28
N GLU A 63 13.71 -7.22 -18.45
CA GLU A 63 13.11 -8.11 -17.44
C GLU A 63 13.85 -8.05 -16.11
N LEU A 64 15.17 -8.21 -16.13
CA LEU A 64 16.02 -8.09 -14.94
C LEU A 64 15.91 -6.69 -14.31
N GLY A 65 15.77 -5.65 -15.13
CA GLY A 65 15.51 -4.29 -14.67
C GLY A 65 14.19 -4.17 -13.91
N CYS A 66 13.10 -4.74 -14.43
CA CYS A 66 11.81 -4.77 -13.76
C CYS A 66 11.87 -5.53 -12.42
N VAL A 67 12.55 -6.69 -12.38
CA VAL A 67 12.74 -7.47 -11.15
C VAL A 67 13.56 -6.66 -10.13
N ALA A 68 14.67 -6.06 -10.56
CA ALA A 68 15.50 -5.23 -9.68
C ALA A 68 14.71 -4.04 -9.14
N TRP A 69 13.88 -3.41 -9.96
CA TRP A 69 13.00 -2.33 -9.53
C TRP A 69 12.01 -2.76 -8.45
N GLY A 70 11.27 -3.86 -8.68
CA GLY A 70 10.30 -4.39 -7.72
C GLY A 70 10.92 -4.85 -6.40
N LEU A 71 12.20 -5.25 -6.40
CA LEU A 71 12.90 -5.66 -5.18
C LEU A 71 13.58 -4.51 -4.42
N LEU A 72 14.07 -3.49 -5.13
CA LEU A 72 14.96 -2.48 -4.53
C LEU A 72 14.32 -1.10 -4.38
N VAL A 73 13.37 -0.77 -5.26
CA VAL A 73 12.80 0.57 -5.40
C VAL A 73 11.37 0.60 -4.87
N GLU A 74 10.47 -0.20 -5.46
CA GLU A 74 9.05 -0.22 -5.10
C GLU A 74 8.79 -0.41 -3.59
N PRO A 75 9.48 -1.32 -2.87
CA PRO A 75 9.21 -1.54 -1.44
C PRO A 75 9.59 -0.35 -0.54
N ARG A 76 10.29 0.66 -1.07
CA ARG A 76 10.72 1.87 -0.36
C ARG A 76 10.12 3.14 -0.95
N TRP A 77 9.31 3.02 -2.00
CA TRP A 77 8.69 4.14 -2.68
C TRP A 77 7.47 4.60 -1.90
N LEU A 78 7.62 5.71 -1.15
CA LEU A 78 6.46 6.44 -0.62
C LEU A 78 6.13 7.60 -1.52
N ASP A 79 4.90 7.64 -2.00
CA ASP A 79 4.34 8.83 -2.64
C ASP A 79 3.40 9.55 -1.68
N VAL A 80 3.45 10.89 -1.68
CA VAL A 80 2.63 11.74 -0.80
C VAL A 80 1.78 12.65 -1.67
N THR A 81 0.48 12.42 -1.65
CA THR A 81 -0.49 13.24 -2.38
C THR A 81 -1.04 14.34 -1.48
N HIS A 82 -1.04 15.58 -1.97
CA HIS A 82 -1.63 16.73 -1.29
C HIS A 82 -2.95 17.12 -1.96
N LEU A 83 -4.04 17.07 -1.19
CA LEU A 83 -5.36 17.55 -1.60
C LEU A 83 -5.78 18.71 -0.71
N GLU A 84 -6.21 19.81 -1.33
CA GLU A 84 -6.80 20.94 -0.61
C GLU A 84 -8.32 20.92 -0.82
N VAL A 85 -9.06 20.88 0.29
CA VAL A 85 -10.52 20.88 0.28
C VAL A 85 -11.00 22.17 0.92
N GLU A 86 -11.53 23.07 0.10
CA GLU A 86 -12.15 24.31 0.58
C GLU A 86 -13.62 24.07 0.94
N THR A 87 -14.03 24.53 2.13
CA THR A 87 -15.41 24.38 2.58
C THR A 87 -15.87 25.58 3.39
N ARG A 88 -17.12 26.00 3.17
CA ARG A 88 -17.79 27.05 3.95
C ARG A 88 -18.29 26.55 5.32
N ARG A 89 -18.19 25.23 5.57
CA ARG A 89 -18.59 24.61 6.83
C ARG A 89 -17.58 24.85 7.96
N LEU A 90 -16.39 25.34 7.65
CA LEU A 90 -15.39 25.74 8.63
C LEU A 90 -15.39 27.27 8.77
N PRO A 91 -15.13 27.81 9.98
CA PRO A 91 -14.93 29.24 10.18
C PRO A 91 -13.81 29.78 9.28
N ALA A 92 -13.99 31.00 8.80
CA ALA A 92 -13.01 31.66 7.94
C ALA A 92 -11.62 31.69 8.61
N GLY A 93 -10.58 31.35 7.83
CA GLY A 93 -9.20 31.30 8.32
C GLY A 93 -8.84 29.99 9.04
N THR A 94 -9.78 29.06 9.25
CA THR A 94 -9.47 27.73 9.77
C THR A 94 -8.71 26.91 8.72
N ARG A 95 -7.52 26.45 9.06
CA ARG A 95 -6.75 25.50 8.23
C ARG A 95 -6.40 24.29 9.07
N LEU A 96 -6.71 23.11 8.56
CA LEU A 96 -6.38 21.84 9.20
C LEU A 96 -5.63 20.97 8.22
N ARG A 97 -4.59 20.29 8.72
CA ARG A 97 -3.85 19.28 7.99
C ARG A 97 -4.19 17.90 8.52
N LEU A 98 -4.83 17.12 7.67
CA LEU A 98 -5.17 15.72 7.92
C LEU A 98 -4.21 14.84 7.11
N VAL A 99 -3.56 13.89 7.77
CA VAL A 99 -2.86 12.79 7.08
C VAL A 99 -3.74 11.55 7.15
N HIS A 100 -4.05 11.01 5.97
CA HIS A 100 -4.83 9.79 5.79
C HIS A 100 -3.96 8.71 5.16
N PHE A 101 -4.02 7.51 5.73
CA PHE A 101 -3.39 6.32 5.16
C PHE A 101 -4.16 5.06 5.58
N THR A 102 -3.90 3.94 4.91
CA THR A 102 -4.69 2.70 5.03
C THR A 102 -3.87 1.50 4.58
N ASP A 103 -4.37 0.29 4.81
CA ASP A 103 -3.92 -0.95 4.15
C ASP A 103 -2.42 -1.23 4.31
N THR A 104 -1.87 -1.04 5.51
CA THR A 104 -0.46 -1.35 5.76
C THR A 104 -0.18 -2.84 5.77
N HIS A 105 -1.19 -3.69 6.02
CA HIS A 105 -1.11 -5.17 5.99
C HIS A 105 0.18 -5.69 6.63
N LEU A 106 0.51 -5.18 7.83
CA LEU A 106 1.79 -5.45 8.44
C LEU A 106 1.88 -6.92 8.86
N HIS A 107 2.76 -7.67 8.19
CA HIS A 107 3.09 -9.07 8.52
C HIS A 107 4.48 -9.23 9.15
N GLY A 108 5.40 -8.30 8.89
CA GLY A 108 6.81 -8.41 9.27
C GLY A 108 7.53 -7.06 9.20
N GLN A 109 8.86 -7.07 9.09
CA GLN A 109 9.61 -5.81 8.95
C GLN A 109 9.46 -5.25 7.53
N SER A 110 9.03 -4.00 7.43
CA SER A 110 9.07 -3.24 6.17
C SER A 110 9.81 -1.93 6.40
N PRO A 111 10.95 -1.67 5.73
CA PRO A 111 11.70 -0.44 5.90
C PRO A 111 10.87 0.82 5.64
N LEU A 112 9.91 0.73 4.72
CA LEU A 112 8.98 1.81 4.43
C LEU A 112 8.07 2.09 5.62
N ILE A 113 7.39 1.06 6.12
CA ILE A 113 6.43 1.17 7.24
C ILE A 113 7.13 1.66 8.52
N GLU A 114 8.36 1.19 8.78
CA GLU A 114 9.18 1.65 9.90
C GLU A 114 9.53 3.13 9.86
N SER A 115 9.60 3.71 8.65
CA SER A 115 9.88 5.13 8.43
C SER A 115 8.63 6.02 8.39
N LEU A 116 7.43 5.43 8.41
CA LEU A 116 6.18 6.19 8.33
C LEU A 116 6.05 7.22 9.45
N PRO A 117 6.40 6.94 10.72
CA PRO A 117 6.25 7.94 11.77
C PRO A 117 7.03 9.22 11.49
N GLU A 118 8.28 9.10 11.05
CA GLU A 118 9.14 10.24 10.72
C GLU A 118 8.63 10.99 9.48
N ARG A 119 8.21 10.25 8.45
CA ARG A 119 7.70 10.85 7.21
C ARG A 119 6.39 11.59 7.43
N ILE A 120 5.47 11.02 8.22
CA ILE A 120 4.21 11.67 8.58
C ILE A 120 4.48 12.87 9.49
N ALA A 121 5.41 12.78 10.44
CA ALA A 121 5.79 13.89 11.30
C ALA A 121 6.28 15.12 10.50
N GLN A 122 7.04 14.89 9.41
CA GLN A 122 7.50 15.96 8.52
C GLN A 122 6.36 16.71 7.81
N LEU A 123 5.20 16.08 7.67
CA LEU A 123 4.00 16.73 7.13
C LEU A 123 3.34 17.65 8.16
N ALA A 124 3.75 17.63 9.43
CA ALA A 124 3.16 18.42 10.51
C ALA A 124 1.62 18.33 10.57
N PRO A 125 1.04 17.11 10.74
CA PRO A 125 -0.40 16.93 10.76
C PRO A 125 -1.03 17.50 12.03
N ASP A 126 -2.21 18.10 11.87
CA ASP A 126 -3.11 18.33 12.99
C ASP A 126 -3.78 17.03 13.42
N LEU A 127 -4.18 16.20 12.43
CA LEU A 127 -4.92 14.96 12.62
C LEU A 127 -4.29 13.83 11.82
N VAL A 128 -4.26 12.63 12.38
CA VAL A 128 -3.94 11.41 11.62
C VAL A 128 -5.12 10.45 11.64
N VAL A 129 -5.50 9.95 10.47
CA VAL A 129 -6.62 9.02 10.28
C VAL A 129 -6.14 7.78 9.55
N PHE A 130 -6.40 6.61 10.15
CA PHE A 130 -6.11 5.30 9.55
C PHE A 130 -7.41 4.56 9.24
N THR A 131 -7.62 4.14 7.98
CA THR A 131 -8.92 3.58 7.55
C THR A 131 -9.02 2.06 7.44
N GLY A 132 -8.11 1.33 8.09
CA GLY A 132 -8.22 -0.12 8.25
C GLY A 132 -7.14 -0.92 7.55
N ASP A 133 -7.17 -2.23 7.76
CA ASP A 133 -6.21 -3.19 7.22
C ASP A 133 -4.76 -2.87 7.69
N ALA A 134 -4.64 -2.67 9.00
CA ALA A 134 -3.39 -2.42 9.70
C ALA A 134 -2.43 -3.61 9.62
N ALA A 135 -2.91 -4.81 9.97
CA ALA A 135 -2.05 -5.98 10.15
C ALA A 135 -2.83 -7.29 10.07
N SER A 136 -2.17 -8.32 9.55
CA SER A 136 -2.77 -9.66 9.38
C SER A 136 -2.29 -10.66 10.43
N SER A 137 -1.63 -10.18 11.49
CA SER A 137 -1.21 -10.96 12.65
C SER A 137 -1.21 -10.08 13.89
N SER A 138 -1.38 -10.68 15.07
CA SER A 138 -1.36 -9.96 16.35
C SER A 138 -0.01 -9.27 16.62
N GLU A 139 1.10 -9.88 16.18
CA GLU A 139 2.44 -9.27 16.24
C GLU A 139 2.52 -8.04 15.33
N GLY A 140 2.00 -8.14 14.11
CA GLY A 140 1.92 -7.02 13.17
C GLY A 140 1.10 -5.87 13.74
N LEU A 141 -0.03 -6.17 14.39
CA LEU A 141 -0.89 -5.17 15.02
C LEU A 141 -0.19 -4.47 16.19
N HIS A 142 0.48 -5.22 17.06
CA HIS A 142 1.27 -4.65 18.16
C HIS A 142 2.33 -3.67 17.64
N ARG A 143 3.03 -4.06 16.58
CA ARG A 143 4.04 -3.24 15.93
C ARG A 143 3.45 -2.01 15.25
N PHE A 144 2.34 -2.16 14.53
CA PHE A 144 1.61 -1.05 13.93
C PHE A 144 1.23 -0.01 15.01
N ASN A 145 0.67 -0.47 16.14
CA ASN A 145 0.33 0.40 17.26
C ASN A 145 1.58 1.10 17.84
N ALA A 146 2.73 0.41 17.93
CA ALA A 146 3.99 1.03 18.37
C ALA A 146 4.45 2.14 17.40
N LEU A 147 4.31 1.94 16.10
CA LEU A 147 4.62 2.95 15.08
C LEU A 147 3.65 4.13 15.13
N LEU A 148 2.35 3.86 15.22
CA LEU A 148 1.30 4.87 15.28
C LEU A 148 1.47 5.80 16.50
N ARG A 149 1.91 5.27 17.64
CA ARG A 149 2.24 6.07 18.85
C ARG A 149 3.34 7.11 18.62
N ARG A 150 4.28 6.86 17.70
CA ARG A 150 5.39 7.76 17.39
C ARG A 150 4.96 8.93 16.50
N ILE A 151 3.80 8.84 15.86
CA ILE A 151 3.28 9.90 14.99
C ILE A 151 2.78 11.07 15.87
N PRO A 152 3.35 12.29 15.73
CA PRO A 152 2.80 13.46 16.38
C PRO A 152 1.50 13.87 15.67
N ALA A 153 0.43 14.10 16.44
CA ALA A 153 -0.84 14.60 15.92
C ALA A 153 -1.51 15.45 16.99
N ARG A 154 -1.57 16.77 16.77
CA ARG A 154 -2.02 17.75 17.78
C ARG A 154 -3.47 17.51 18.23
N LEU A 155 -4.34 17.13 17.31
CA LEU A 155 -5.76 16.83 17.54
C LEU A 155 -6.02 15.35 17.76
N GLY A 156 -4.99 14.51 17.70
CA GLY A 156 -5.07 13.07 17.96
C GLY A 156 -4.95 12.20 16.70
N ARG A 157 -4.96 10.89 16.97
CA ARG A 157 -4.85 9.82 15.98
C ARG A 157 -6.13 9.01 16.05
N PHE A 158 -6.69 8.69 14.90
CA PHE A 158 -7.99 8.05 14.78
C PHE A 158 -7.89 6.87 13.83
N ALA A 159 -8.62 5.80 14.13
CA ALA A 159 -8.58 4.60 13.31
C ALA A 159 -9.95 3.93 13.21
N VAL A 160 -10.18 3.21 12.11
CA VAL A 160 -11.26 2.23 11.98
C VAL A 160 -10.70 0.87 11.60
N LYS A 161 -11.43 -0.20 11.93
CA LYS A 161 -11.08 -1.56 11.50
C LYS A 161 -11.37 -1.76 10.02
N GLY A 162 -10.43 -2.38 9.33
CA GLY A 162 -10.66 -2.94 8.01
C GLY A 162 -11.24 -4.35 8.11
N ASN A 163 -11.32 -5.03 6.97
CA ASN A 163 -11.76 -6.41 6.96
C ASN A 163 -10.76 -7.31 7.67
N ASN A 164 -9.47 -7.15 7.42
CA ASN A 164 -8.44 -8.03 7.95
C ASN A 164 -8.52 -8.16 9.49
N GLU A 165 -8.70 -7.03 10.18
CA GLU A 165 -8.87 -7.02 11.63
C GLU A 165 -10.22 -7.57 12.09
N ALA A 166 -11.27 -7.43 11.28
CA ALA A 166 -12.59 -7.98 11.59
C ALA A 166 -12.61 -9.53 11.53
N TRP A 167 -11.81 -10.15 10.65
CA TRP A 167 -11.70 -11.60 10.55
C TRP A 167 -10.70 -12.20 11.56
N GLY A 168 -9.61 -11.49 11.88
CA GLY A 168 -8.50 -12.01 12.68
C GLY A 168 -8.61 -11.77 14.19
N GLU A 169 -9.05 -10.59 14.63
CA GLU A 169 -9.13 -10.20 16.04
C GLU A 169 -10.53 -9.58 16.32
N PRO A 170 -11.53 -10.41 16.64
CA PRO A 170 -12.88 -9.92 16.92
C PRO A 170 -12.90 -9.10 18.21
N GLY A 171 -13.38 -7.86 18.15
CA GLY A 171 -13.43 -6.92 19.28
C GLY A 171 -13.14 -5.47 18.91
N GLU A 172 -13.46 -4.56 19.83
CA GLU A 172 -13.12 -3.13 19.80
C GLU A 172 -11.83 -2.87 20.59
N GLY A 173 -11.20 -1.71 20.39
CA GLY A 173 -10.05 -1.25 21.15
C GLY A 173 -8.73 -1.85 20.68
N ILE A 174 -8.67 -2.38 19.45
CA ILE A 174 -7.47 -3.05 18.93
C ILE A 174 -6.29 -2.08 18.75
N PHE A 175 -6.57 -0.78 18.65
CA PHE A 175 -5.58 0.28 18.56
C PHE A 175 -5.14 0.82 19.93
N GLY A 176 -5.84 0.47 21.02
CA GLY A 176 -5.53 0.91 22.37
C GLY A 176 -5.35 2.43 22.50
N ASP A 177 -4.24 2.86 23.09
CA ASP A 177 -3.83 4.27 23.22
C ASP A 177 -3.12 4.83 21.97
N ALA A 178 -2.86 3.98 20.97
CA ALA A 178 -2.20 4.41 19.73
C ALA A 178 -3.14 5.29 18.88
N ALA A 179 -4.43 4.97 18.85
CA ALA A 179 -5.45 5.79 18.23
C ALA A 179 -6.82 5.60 18.87
N ALA A 180 -7.62 6.65 18.88
CA ALA A 180 -9.04 6.55 19.22
C ALA A 180 -9.77 5.82 18.09
N GLU A 181 -10.36 4.68 18.42
CA GLU A 181 -11.12 3.89 17.44
C GLU A 181 -12.49 4.55 17.20
N LEU A 182 -12.79 4.86 15.94
CA LEU A 182 -14.03 5.51 15.54
C LEU A 182 -15.12 4.46 15.32
N VAL A 183 -15.80 4.08 16.40
CA VAL A 183 -16.86 3.05 16.37
C VAL A 183 -18.22 3.68 16.67
N GLY A 184 -19.05 3.87 15.65
CA GLY A 184 -20.50 4.14 15.76
C GLY A 184 -20.94 5.46 16.41
N SER A 185 -20.08 6.19 17.12
CA SER A 185 -20.39 7.46 17.79
C SER A 185 -19.51 8.61 17.30
N PRO A 186 -20.05 9.84 17.22
CA PRO A 186 -19.28 10.99 16.78
C PRO A 186 -18.20 11.37 17.79
N VAL A 187 -17.01 11.70 17.29
CA VAL A 187 -15.92 12.25 18.10
C VAL A 187 -15.69 13.71 17.72
N VAL A 188 -16.04 14.61 18.64
CA VAL A 188 -15.83 16.05 18.48
C VAL A 188 -14.38 16.39 18.81
N LEU A 189 -13.70 17.06 17.90
CA LEU A 189 -12.31 17.45 18.10
C LEU A 189 -12.22 18.68 19.03
N PRO A 190 -11.34 18.65 20.05
CA PRO A 190 -11.24 19.74 20.99
C PRO A 190 -10.66 20.99 20.31
N GLY A 191 -11.36 22.11 20.46
CA GLY A 191 -10.90 23.43 20.01
C GLY A 191 -11.00 23.66 18.50
N VAL A 192 -11.64 22.76 17.74
CA VAL A 192 -11.95 22.96 16.32
C VAL A 192 -13.38 22.48 16.01
N PRO A 193 -14.13 23.14 15.12
CA PRO A 193 -15.50 22.75 14.79
C PRO A 193 -15.50 21.60 13.77
N VAL A 194 -14.92 20.47 14.18
CA VAL A 194 -14.82 19.26 13.36
C VAL A 194 -15.24 18.07 14.21
N THR A 195 -16.15 17.28 13.64
CA THR A 195 -16.61 16.01 14.20
C THR A 195 -16.18 14.88 13.28
N LEU A 196 -15.63 13.82 13.85
CA LEU A 196 -15.23 12.61 13.14
C LEU A 196 -16.23 11.50 13.38
N CYS A 197 -16.56 10.78 12.30
CA CYS A 197 -17.40 9.59 12.32
C CYS A 197 -16.68 8.46 11.59
N GLY A 198 -16.71 7.26 12.17
CA GLY A 198 -16.12 6.06 11.60
C GLY A 198 -17.16 5.10 11.02
N ALA A 199 -16.77 4.38 9.99
CA ALA A 199 -17.55 3.31 9.36
C ALA A 199 -16.67 2.04 9.24
N PRO A 200 -16.40 1.34 10.35
CA PRO A 200 -15.55 0.14 10.32
C PRO A 200 -16.20 -0.99 9.52
N ASN A 201 -15.37 -1.88 8.97
CA ASN A 201 -15.87 -3.02 8.20
C ASN A 201 -16.81 -3.90 9.06
N GLY A 202 -17.97 -4.26 8.51
CA GLY A 202 -19.03 -4.99 9.22
C GLY A 202 -20.11 -4.12 9.86
N PHE A 203 -19.95 -2.79 9.91
CA PHE A 203 -20.87 -1.84 10.57
C PHE A 203 -21.61 -0.91 9.59
N GLY A 204 -21.94 -1.41 8.39
CA GLY A 204 -22.39 -0.59 7.25
C GLY A 204 -23.62 0.30 7.44
N LYS A 205 -24.44 0.10 8.49
CA LYS A 205 -25.57 1.00 8.82
C LYS A 205 -25.26 2.01 9.93
N ASP A 206 -24.22 1.81 10.71
CA ASP A 206 -23.94 2.61 11.91
C ASP A 206 -23.09 3.85 11.60
N GLY A 207 -22.31 3.84 10.51
CA GLY A 207 -21.58 5.04 10.06
C GLY A 207 -22.48 6.21 9.65
N LEU A 208 -23.62 5.93 9.00
CA LEU A 208 -24.61 6.97 8.68
C LEU A 208 -25.34 7.48 9.92
N ARG A 209 -25.65 6.59 10.88
CA ARG A 209 -26.22 6.97 12.18
C ARG A 209 -25.28 7.87 12.97
N CYS A 210 -23.97 7.67 12.87
CA CYS A 210 -23.01 8.58 13.49
C CYS A 210 -23.17 10.01 12.95
N LEU A 211 -23.29 10.19 11.63
CA LEU A 211 -23.48 11.51 11.05
C LEU A 211 -24.79 12.17 11.48
N GLU A 212 -25.87 11.40 11.66
CA GLU A 212 -27.15 11.90 12.18
C GLU A 212 -27.06 12.36 13.66
N GLN A 213 -26.13 11.80 14.42
CA GLN A 213 -25.92 12.14 15.84
C GLN A 213 -24.85 13.22 16.04
N ALA A 214 -24.14 13.61 14.98
CA ALA A 214 -23.10 14.60 15.07
C ALA A 214 -23.69 15.98 15.43
N PRO A 215 -23.12 16.70 16.42
CA PRO A 215 -23.55 18.06 16.70
C PRO A 215 -23.27 18.95 15.47
N GLU A 216 -24.16 19.91 15.23
CA GLU A 216 -24.01 20.94 14.19
C GLU A 216 -22.78 21.84 14.41
#